data_AF-A0A9Q0WL04-F1
#
_entry.id   AF-A0A9Q0WL04-F1
#
_cell.length_a   1.000
_cell.length_b   1.000
_cell.length_c   1.000
_cell.angle_alpha   90.00
_cell.angle_beta   90.00
_cell.angle_gamma   90.00
#
_symmetry.space_group_name_H-M   'P 1'
#
loop_
_entity.id
_entity.type
_entity.pdbx_description
1 polymer ?
#
loop_
_entity_poly.entity_id
_entity_poly.type
_entity_poly.pdbx_seq_one_letter_code
_entity_poly.pdbx_strand_id
1 'polypeptide(L)'
;MEMITGRKALDETQPEDSLHLVTWFRRMHVNRETFRKAIDPTINLDEETLGSISTVAELAGHCTAREPYQRPDMGHVVNVLSSLIEIWKPAEPDSDDMYGIDFETPLPEVLLKWQAFDGSSSSFPPSGDNTQTSIPTRPSGFAESFTSADGR
;
A
#
# COMPACT_ATOMS: atom_id res chain seq x y z
N MET A 1 11.56 -0.28 -6.91
CA MET A 1 12.68 -0.33 -5.95
C MET A 1 12.18 -0.69 -4.55
N GLU A 2 11.14 -0.02 -4.03
CA GLU A 2 10.55 -0.38 -2.72
C GLU A 2 10.12 -1.86 -2.70
N MET A 3 9.34 -2.30 -3.68
CA MET A 3 8.91 -3.71 -3.81
C MET A 3 10.06 -4.72 -3.93
N ILE A 4 11.22 -4.32 -4.48
CA ILE A 4 12.36 -5.23 -4.63
C ILE A 4 13.08 -5.43 -3.30
N THR A 5 13.06 -4.42 -2.43
CA THR A 5 13.98 -4.31 -1.28
C THR A 5 13.28 -4.30 0.08
N GLY A 6 11.96 -4.15 0.11
CA GLY A 6 11.18 -4.01 1.34
C GLY A 6 11.40 -2.68 2.07
N ARG A 7 12.19 -1.76 1.50
CA ARG A 7 12.54 -0.47 2.10
C ARG A 7 11.64 0.65 1.62
N LYS A 8 11.44 1.67 2.46
CA LYS A 8 10.75 2.92 2.11
C LYS A 8 11.62 3.80 1.21
N ALA A 9 11.01 4.60 0.35
CA ALA A 9 11.70 5.57 -0.50
C ALA A 9 12.60 6.54 0.29
N LEU A 10 12.14 6.97 1.47
CA LEU A 10 12.89 7.71 2.47
C LEU A 10 12.82 6.92 3.79
N ASP A 11 13.98 6.53 4.31
CA ASP A 11 14.08 5.68 5.50
C ASP A 11 15.01 6.33 6.54
N GLU A 12 14.41 7.06 7.48
CA GLU A 12 15.12 7.79 8.55
C GLU A 12 15.81 6.87 9.56
N THR A 13 15.50 5.57 9.56
CA THR A 13 16.17 4.59 10.43
C THR A 13 17.55 4.21 9.93
N GLN A 14 17.88 4.62 8.71
CA GLN A 14 19.12 4.26 8.02
C GLN A 14 20.12 5.41 8.07
N PRO A 15 21.43 5.12 7.96
CA PRO A 15 22.47 6.13 7.82
C PRO A 15 22.17 7.13 6.70
N GLU A 16 22.72 8.35 6.81
CA GLU A 16 22.53 9.43 5.82
C GLU A 16 22.80 8.98 4.38
N ASP A 17 23.84 8.16 4.21
CA ASP A 17 24.19 7.60 2.92
C ASP A 17 23.12 6.68 2.35
N SER A 18 22.38 5.93 3.17
CA SER A 18 21.36 4.97 2.72
C SER A 18 19.91 5.44 2.94
N LEU A 19 19.69 6.64 3.46
CA LEU A 19 18.37 7.23 3.73
C LEU A 19 17.49 7.28 2.47
N HIS A 20 18.07 7.72 1.35
CA HIS A 20 17.38 7.81 0.07
C HIS A 20 17.49 6.51 -0.72
N LEU A 21 16.36 5.83 -0.94
CA LEU A 21 16.34 4.51 -1.56
C LEU A 21 16.96 4.51 -2.96
N VAL A 22 16.62 5.48 -3.82
CA VAL A 22 17.10 5.53 -5.21
C VAL A 22 18.63 5.63 -5.27
N THR A 23 19.21 6.53 -4.48
CA THR A 23 20.67 6.75 -4.42
C THR A 23 21.41 5.53 -3.87
N TRP A 24 20.85 4.89 -2.85
CA TRP A 24 21.39 3.65 -2.30
C TRP A 24 21.26 2.48 -3.28
N PHE A 25 20.08 2.26 -3.84
CA PHE A 25 19.79 1.13 -4.73
C PHE A 25 20.70 1.14 -5.96
N ARG A 26 20.96 2.31 -6.54
CA ARG A 26 21.90 2.45 -7.67
C ARG A 26 23.29 1.93 -7.34
N ARG A 27 23.79 2.15 -6.12
CA ARG A 27 25.10 1.63 -5.68
C ARG A 27 25.06 0.11 -5.49
N MET A 28 23.97 -0.40 -4.92
CA MET A 28 23.80 -1.84 -4.69
C MET A 28 23.64 -2.63 -5.99
N HIS A 29 22.99 -2.05 -7.00
CA HIS A 29 22.71 -2.70 -8.28
C HIS A 29 23.95 -2.91 -9.17
N VAL A 30 25.05 -2.17 -8.94
CA VAL A 30 26.29 -2.28 -9.74
C VAL A 30 26.97 -3.64 -9.60
N ASN A 31 26.93 -4.23 -8.41
CA ASN A 31 27.57 -5.51 -8.13
C ASN A 31 26.50 -6.57 -7.85
N ARG A 32 26.62 -7.72 -8.52
CA ARG A 32 25.63 -8.81 -8.43
C ARG A 32 25.47 -9.37 -7.01
N GLU A 33 26.55 -9.45 -6.24
CA GLU A 33 26.52 -9.93 -4.85
C GLU A 33 25.85 -8.93 -3.92
N THR A 34 26.14 -7.63 -4.09
CA THR A 34 25.50 -6.58 -3.29
C THR A 34 24.04 -6.45 -3.66
N PHE A 35 23.70 -6.59 -4.95
CA PHE A 35 22.32 -6.56 -5.42
C PHE A 35 21.51 -7.71 -4.81
N ARG A 36 22.02 -8.95 -4.85
CA ARG A 36 21.38 -10.11 -4.21
C ARG A 36 21.11 -9.87 -2.72
N LYS A 37 22.01 -9.19 -1.99
CA LYS A 37 21.82 -8.82 -0.58
C LYS A 37 20.82 -7.68 -0.36
N ALA A 38 20.55 -6.87 -1.38
CA ALA A 38 19.61 -5.77 -1.30
C ALA A 38 18.16 -6.20 -1.56
N ILE A 39 17.94 -7.40 -2.10
CA ILE A 39 16.62 -7.96 -2.35
C ILE A 39 15.95 -8.30 -1.02
N ASP A 40 14.65 -8.04 -0.93
CA ASP A 40 13.82 -8.35 0.23
C ASP A 40 13.95 -9.85 0.60
N PRO A 41 14.34 -10.18 1.84
CA PRO A 41 14.53 -11.56 2.28
C PRO A 41 13.24 -12.38 2.33
N THR A 42 12.06 -11.74 2.25
CA THR A 42 10.77 -12.44 2.18
C THR A 42 10.48 -13.02 0.79
N ILE A 43 11.23 -12.59 -0.23
CA ILE A 43 11.12 -13.12 -1.58
C ILE A 43 11.90 -14.43 -1.69
N ASN A 44 11.24 -15.50 -2.14
CA ASN A 44 11.91 -16.76 -2.43
C ASN A 44 12.79 -16.60 -3.67
N LEU A 45 14.11 -16.61 -3.48
CA LEU A 45 15.10 -16.37 -4.53
C LEU A 45 15.59 -17.69 -5.14
N ASP A 46 15.08 -18.00 -6.32
CA ASP A 46 15.70 -18.93 -7.27
C ASP A 46 16.33 -18.18 -8.47
N GLU A 47 16.98 -18.90 -9.38
CA GLU A 47 17.67 -18.27 -10.52
C GLU A 47 16.70 -17.65 -11.53
N GLU A 48 15.48 -18.19 -11.67
CA GLU A 48 14.42 -17.62 -12.52
C GLU A 48 13.89 -16.31 -11.94
N THR A 49 13.48 -16.32 -10.69
CA THR A 49 12.98 -15.14 -9.95
C THR A 49 14.05 -14.05 -9.89
N LEU A 50 15.32 -14.42 -9.69
CA LEU A 50 16.42 -13.47 -9.74
C LEU A 50 16.54 -12.80 -11.12
N GLY A 51 16.38 -13.55 -12.21
CA GLY A 51 16.37 -13.01 -13.57
C GLY A 51 15.26 -11.99 -13.78
N SER A 52 14.05 -12.32 -13.34
CA SER A 52 12.90 -11.41 -13.37
C SER A 52 13.14 -10.15 -12.53
N ILE A 53 13.63 -10.30 -11.29
CA ILE A 53 13.96 -9.17 -10.41
C ILE A 53 15.06 -8.28 -11.00
N SER A 54 16.08 -8.85 -11.64
CA SER A 54 17.13 -8.09 -12.32
C SER A 54 16.54 -7.23 -13.44
N THR A 55 15.63 -7.79 -14.24
CA THR A 55 14.93 -7.07 -15.31
C THR A 55 14.11 -5.90 -14.74
N VAL A 56 13.36 -6.14 -13.66
CA VAL A 56 12.59 -5.08 -12.98
C VAL A 56 13.50 -4.02 -12.36
N ALA A 57 14.66 -4.41 -11.82
CA ALA A 57 15.64 -3.50 -11.23
C ALA A 57 16.27 -2.57 -12.28
N GLU A 58 16.65 -3.11 -13.44
CA GLU A 58 17.13 -2.33 -14.59
C GLU A 58 16.07 -1.34 -15.06
N LEU A 59 14.83 -1.80 -15.25
CA LEU A 59 13.71 -0.95 -15.64
C LEU A 59 13.48 0.18 -14.64
N ALA A 60 13.48 -0.12 -13.34
CA ALA A 60 13.36 0.88 -12.29
C ALA A 60 14.53 1.90 -12.30
N GLY A 61 15.74 1.44 -12.65
CA GLY A 61 16.89 2.31 -12.88
C GLY A 61 16.62 3.36 -13.96
N HIS A 62 16.09 2.93 -15.11
CA HIS A 62 15.71 3.82 -16.22
C HIS A 62 14.56 4.77 -15.85
N CYS A 63 13.50 4.27 -15.18
CA CYS A 63 12.37 5.10 -14.74
C CYS A 63 12.77 6.22 -13.79
N THR A 64 13.84 6.03 -13.02
CA THR A 64 14.33 7.01 -12.05
C THR A 64 15.45 7.90 -12.59
N ALA A 65 15.81 7.79 -13.88
CA ALA A 65 16.91 8.56 -14.48
C ALA A 65 16.82 10.05 -14.16
N ARG A 66 17.97 10.70 -13.96
CA ARG A 66 18.03 12.11 -13.54
C ARG A 66 17.38 12.99 -14.61
N GLU A 67 17.73 12.75 -15.87
CA GLU A 67 17.20 13.44 -17.02
C GLU A 67 15.85 12.84 -17.48
N PRO A 68 14.78 13.65 -17.65
CA PRO A 68 13.47 13.15 -18.05
C PRO A 68 13.46 12.40 -19.39
N TYR A 69 14.27 12.82 -20.36
CA TYR A 69 14.32 12.20 -21.69
C TYR A 69 14.97 10.81 -21.71
N GLN A 70 15.64 10.40 -20.63
CA GLN A 70 16.18 9.05 -20.48
C GLN A 70 15.16 8.08 -19.85
N ARG A 71 14.05 8.60 -19.34
CA ARG A 71 13.00 7.78 -18.73
C ARG A 71 12.14 7.19 -19.84
N PRO A 72 11.85 5.88 -19.80
CA PRO A 72 10.98 5.26 -20.77
C PRO A 72 9.54 5.79 -20.62
N ASP A 73 8.78 5.74 -21.72
CA ASP A 73 7.33 5.95 -21.66
C ASP A 73 6.66 4.86 -20.82
N MET A 74 5.56 5.21 -20.13
CA MET A 74 4.86 4.25 -19.28
C MET A 74 4.30 3.05 -20.06
N GLY A 75 3.97 3.20 -21.35
CA GLY A 75 3.60 2.07 -22.20
C GLY A 75 4.74 1.07 -22.37
N HIS A 76 5.98 1.55 -22.49
CA HIS A 76 7.15 0.67 -22.53
C HIS A 76 7.36 -0.05 -21.19
N VAL A 77 7.21 0.67 -20.08
CA VAL A 77 7.31 0.08 -18.73
C VAL A 77 6.29 -1.05 -18.54
N VAL A 78 5.03 -0.82 -18.92
CA VAL A 78 3.97 -1.84 -18.85
C VAL A 78 4.31 -3.04 -19.72
N ASN A 79 4.73 -2.83 -20.98
CA ASN A 79 5.06 -3.93 -21.88
C ASN A 79 6.17 -4.84 -21.33
N VAL A 80 7.21 -4.26 -20.71
CA VAL A 80 8.28 -5.04 -20.08
C VAL A 80 7.72 -5.83 -18.90
N LEU A 81 6.99 -5.18 -17.98
CA LEU A 81 6.43 -5.85 -16.80
C LEU A 81 5.41 -6.94 -17.17
N SER A 82 4.59 -6.74 -18.20
CA SER A 82 3.60 -7.71 -18.66
C SER A 82 4.20 -9.03 -19.14
N SER A 83 5.44 -9.02 -19.64
CA SER A 83 6.15 -10.26 -20.01
C SER A 83 6.66 -11.06 -18.82
N LEU A 84 6.69 -10.48 -17.61
CA LEU A 84 7.27 -11.07 -16.40
C LEU A 84 6.22 -11.58 -15.41
N ILE A 85 4.94 -11.29 -15.65
CA ILE A 85 3.85 -11.64 -14.73
C ILE A 85 2.91 -12.64 -15.37
N GLU A 86 2.51 -13.66 -14.60
CA GLU A 86 1.31 -14.39 -14.92
C GLU A 86 0.10 -13.50 -14.62
N ILE A 87 -0.89 -13.50 -15.52
CA ILE A 87 -2.12 -12.71 -15.34
C ILE A 87 -2.78 -13.23 -14.07
N TRP A 88 -2.80 -12.39 -13.03
CA TRP A 88 -3.53 -12.68 -11.80
C TRP A 88 -5.00 -12.93 -12.17
N LYS A 89 -5.48 -14.13 -11.83
CA LYS A 89 -6.90 -14.45 -11.90
C LYS A 89 -7.47 -14.19 -10.51
N PRO A 90 -8.58 -13.44 -10.40
CA PRO A 90 -9.34 -13.40 -9.16
C PRO A 90 -9.59 -14.84 -8.70
N ALA A 91 -9.40 -15.11 -7.41
CA ALA A 91 -9.93 -16.33 -6.85
C ALA A 91 -11.43 -16.37 -7.19
N GLU A 92 -11.88 -17.47 -7.78
CA GLU A 92 -13.31 -17.71 -7.95
C GLU A 92 -13.95 -17.51 -6.57
N PRO A 93 -15.06 -16.74 -6.47
CA PRO A 93 -15.70 -16.53 -5.19
C PRO A 93 -16.04 -17.90 -4.59
N ASP A 94 -15.57 -18.17 -3.38
CA ASP A 94 -16.02 -19.34 -2.64
C ASP A 94 -17.56 -19.28 -2.58
N SER A 95 -18.24 -20.41 -2.77
CA SER A 95 -19.71 -20.46 -2.79
C SER A 95 -20.35 -19.92 -1.52
N ASP A 96 -19.57 -19.80 -0.43
CA ASP A 96 -19.97 -19.25 0.86
C ASP A 96 -19.88 -17.70 0.92
N ASP A 97 -19.12 -17.07 0.02
CA ASP A 97 -19.04 -15.61 -0.16
C ASP A 97 -20.06 -15.06 -1.19
N MET A 98 -20.85 -15.95 -1.80
CA MET A 98 -21.99 -15.60 -2.68
C MET A 98 -23.08 -14.83 -1.94
N TYR A 99 -23.10 -14.86 -0.60
CA TYR A 99 -23.97 -14.00 0.22
C TYR A 99 -23.38 -12.61 0.43
N GLY A 100 -22.90 -11.98 -0.64
CA GLY A 100 -22.73 -10.53 -0.71
C GLY A 100 -24.07 -9.82 -0.46
N ILE A 101 -24.00 -8.52 -0.16
CA ILE A 101 -25.16 -7.66 0.16
C ILE A 101 -26.28 -7.88 -0.88
N ASP A 102 -27.42 -8.42 -0.43
CA ASP A 102 -28.60 -8.64 -1.27
C ASP A 102 -29.22 -7.28 -1.66
N PHE A 103 -28.97 -6.85 -2.91
CA PHE A 103 -29.49 -5.60 -3.45
C PHE A 103 -31.02 -5.60 -3.65
N GLU A 104 -31.69 -6.76 -3.54
CA GLU A 104 -33.16 -6.82 -3.59
C GLU A 104 -33.81 -6.46 -2.25
N THR A 105 -33.05 -6.47 -1.15
CA THR A 105 -33.54 -5.99 0.14
C THR A 105 -33.47 -4.46 0.22
N PRO A 106 -34.59 -3.76 0.42
CA PRO A 106 -34.56 -2.32 0.56
C PRO A 106 -33.80 -1.93 1.83
N LEU A 107 -32.97 -0.89 1.74
CA LEU A 107 -32.14 -0.32 2.82
C LEU A 107 -32.81 -0.28 4.21
N PRO A 108 -34.10 0.07 4.36
CA PRO A 108 -34.79 0.06 5.65
C PRO A 108 -34.86 -1.33 6.32
N GLU A 109 -35.02 -2.40 5.55
CA GLU A 109 -35.09 -3.78 6.07
C GLU A 109 -33.71 -4.26 6.52
N VAL A 110 -32.68 -3.90 5.77
CA VAL A 110 -31.28 -4.14 6.15
C VAL A 110 -31.00 -3.47 7.50
N LEU A 111 -31.35 -2.19 7.63
CA LEU A 111 -31.10 -1.40 8.84
C LEU A 111 -31.82 -1.97 10.08
N LEU A 112 -33.07 -2.42 9.94
CA LEU A 112 -33.82 -3.12 10.98
C LEU A 112 -33.12 -4.42 11.42
N LYS A 113 -32.58 -5.20 10.47
CA LYS A 113 -31.88 -6.46 10.76
C LYS A 113 -30.57 -6.22 11.53
N TRP A 114 -29.81 -5.18 11.20
CA TRP A 114 -28.61 -4.79 11.96
C TRP A 114 -28.95 -4.38 13.39
N GLN A 115 -30.00 -3.58 13.55
CA GLN A 115 -30.46 -3.14 14.86
C GLN A 115 -30.96 -4.30 15.74
N ALA A 116 -31.46 -5.37 15.12
CA ALA A 116 -31.86 -6.61 15.80
C ALA A 116 -30.68 -7.54 16.16
N PHE A 117 -29.54 -7.44 15.47
CA PHE A 117 -28.37 -8.30 15.68
C PHE A 117 -27.49 -7.87 16.86
N ASP A 118 -27.61 -6.62 17.32
CA ASP A 118 -26.87 -6.05 18.47
C ASP A 118 -27.33 -6.61 19.85
N GLY A 119 -28.07 -7.72 19.85
CA GLY A 119 -28.64 -8.35 21.04
C GLY A 119 -28.35 -9.85 21.19
N SER A 120 -27.57 -10.48 20.30
CA SER A 120 -27.19 -11.90 20.46
C SER A 120 -25.72 -12.03 20.86
N SER A 121 -25.53 -12.29 22.14
CA SER A 121 -24.26 -12.54 22.81
C SER A 121 -23.54 -13.77 22.23
N SER A 122 -22.57 -13.55 21.34
CA SER A 122 -21.47 -14.48 21.12
C SER A 122 -20.27 -14.07 21.99
N SER A 123 -19.88 -14.99 22.87
CA SER A 123 -18.83 -14.89 23.88
C SER A 123 -17.44 -14.64 23.29
N PHE A 124 -17.07 -13.39 23.06
CA PHE A 124 -15.67 -12.99 22.87
C PHE A 124 -15.32 -11.92 23.90
N PRO A 125 -14.20 -12.04 24.65
CA PRO A 125 -13.83 -11.05 25.63
C PRO A 125 -13.50 -9.72 24.93
N PRO A 126 -13.98 -8.57 25.44
CA PRO A 126 -13.54 -7.28 24.94
C PRO A 126 -12.09 -7.08 25.41
N SER A 127 -11.14 -7.21 24.49
CA SER A 127 -9.83 -6.55 24.66
C SER A 127 -10.10 -5.06 24.75
N GLY A 128 -9.89 -4.51 25.94
CA GLY A 128 -10.13 -3.10 26.24
C GLY A 128 -9.08 -2.20 25.63
N ASP A 129 -9.16 -1.97 24.32
CA ASP A 129 -8.49 -0.85 23.66
C ASP A 129 -9.54 0.03 22.96
N ASN A 130 -9.79 1.16 23.62
CA ASN A 130 -10.71 2.22 23.25
C ASN A 130 -10.17 3.06 22.09
N THR A 131 -10.55 2.76 20.85
CA THR A 131 -10.26 3.62 19.69
C THR A 131 -11.22 4.82 19.63
N GLN A 132 -11.03 5.78 20.54
CA GLN A 132 -11.66 7.12 20.51
C GLN A 132 -10.59 8.22 20.41
N THR A 133 -9.68 8.14 19.43
CA THR A 133 -8.59 9.13 19.28
C THR A 133 -8.34 9.62 17.85
N SER A 134 -9.34 9.58 16.96
CA SER A 134 -9.16 10.14 15.61
C SER A 134 -9.68 11.57 15.44
N ILE A 135 -10.35 12.15 16.44
CA ILE A 135 -10.84 13.54 16.40
C ILE A 135 -10.43 14.25 17.70
N PRO A 136 -9.58 15.30 17.66
CA PRO A 136 -9.35 16.14 18.82
C PRO A 136 -10.67 16.73 19.29
N THR A 137 -10.96 16.62 20.58
CA THR A 137 -12.13 17.25 21.20
C THR A 137 -12.11 18.75 20.89
N ARG A 138 -13.19 19.26 20.30
CA ARG A 138 -13.38 20.68 20.00
C ARG A 138 -13.10 21.51 21.27
N PRO A 139 -12.19 22.50 21.24
CA PRO A 139 -11.96 23.34 22.41
C PRO A 139 -13.23 24.13 22.74
N SER A 140 -13.57 24.19 24.02
CA SER A 140 -14.71 24.95 24.53
C SER A 140 -14.54 26.43 24.17
N GLY A 141 -15.49 27.00 23.42
CA GLY A 141 -15.51 28.42 23.05
C GLY A 141 -15.25 28.75 21.57
N PHE A 142 -14.94 27.77 20.71
CA PHE A 142 -14.66 28.03 19.28
C PHE A 142 -15.86 28.63 18.51
N ALA A 143 -17.10 28.41 18.96
CA ALA A 143 -18.31 28.89 18.28
C ALA A 143 -18.66 30.36 18.60
N GLU A 144 -18.15 30.91 19.70
CA GLU A 144 -18.59 32.23 20.20
C GLU A 144 -17.74 33.39 19.62
N SER A 145 -16.66 33.09 18.88
CA SER A 145 -15.74 34.11 18.34
C SER A 145 -16.07 34.60 16.93
N PHE A 146 -17.04 34.00 16.23
CA PHE A 146 -17.43 34.48 14.90
C PHE A 146 -18.81 35.12 14.98
N THR A 147 -18.83 36.45 15.08
CA THR A 147 -20.04 37.22 14.82
C THR A 147 -19.97 37.78 13.40
N SER A 148 -21.13 37.92 12.74
CA SER A 148 -21.25 38.38 11.34
C SER A 148 -20.71 39.80 11.07
N ALA A 149 -20.04 40.44 12.04
CA ALA A 149 -19.45 41.78 11.92
C ALA A 149 -17.95 41.77 11.56
N ASP A 150 -17.24 40.64 11.66
CA ASP A 150 -15.79 40.55 11.41
C ASP A 150 -15.40 40.40 9.93
N GLY A 151 -16.37 40.41 9.02
CA GLY A 151 -16.16 40.21 7.58
C GLY A 151 -16.21 41.50 6.77
N ARG A 152 -15.54 42.58 7.20
CA ARG A 152 -15.48 43.85 6.44
C ARG A 152 -14.08 44.24 6.02
#